data_AF-A0A1Y6D245-F1
#
_entry.id   AF-A0A1Y6D245-F1
#
_cell.length_a   1.000
_cell.length_b   1.000
_cell.length_c   1.000
_cell.angle_alpha   90.00
_cell.angle_beta   90.00
_cell.angle_gamma   90.00
#
_symmetry.space_group_name_H-M   'P 1'
#
loop_
_entity.id
_entity.type
_entity.pdbx_description
1 polymer ?
#
loop_
_entity_poly.entity_id
_entity_poly.type
_entity_poly.pdbx_seq_one_letter_code
_entity_poly.pdbx_strand_id
1 'polypeptide(L)'
;MSMSKRIIFLAPLFAAASIYASAAVSAVPPVDGVGKPAYVTCPVSTTGTTSTAIYHFDKVIFTIVGKLQATNTADQQALENLVANNFKKPLDIKILDNPRTVADLKGKVLTFLGADPKIPENWLSIEITDVEYAAVVCPKTP
;
A
#
# COMPACT_ATOMS: atom_id res chain seq x y z
N MET A 1 12.24 -68.08 31.47
CA MET A 1 12.49 -66.66 31.14
C MET A 1 12.29 -66.49 29.64
N SER A 2 11.17 -65.91 29.23
CA SER A 2 10.73 -65.84 27.83
C SER A 2 10.92 -64.43 27.29
N MET A 3 11.62 -64.31 26.17
CA MET A 3 11.67 -63.11 25.33
C MET A 3 10.26 -62.71 24.89
N SER A 4 9.94 -61.42 24.92
CA SER A 4 8.79 -60.87 24.21
C SER A 4 9.15 -59.58 23.49
N LYS A 5 8.52 -59.42 22.32
CA LYS A 5 8.89 -58.61 21.16
C LYS A 5 8.61 -57.11 21.33
N ARG A 6 9.40 -56.34 20.57
CA ARG A 6 9.32 -54.89 20.32
C ARG A 6 7.95 -54.43 19.83
N ILE A 7 7.49 -53.25 20.25
CA ILE A 7 6.76 -52.30 19.39
C ILE A 7 7.18 -50.87 19.79
N ILE A 8 7.88 -50.18 18.88
CA ILE A 8 8.23 -48.76 18.97
C ILE A 8 7.09 -48.02 18.26
N PHE A 9 6.27 -47.26 19.00
CA PHE A 9 5.32 -46.32 18.39
C PHE A 9 6.02 -44.97 18.21
N LEU A 10 6.38 -44.67 16.96
CA LEU A 10 6.67 -43.31 16.50
C LEU A 10 5.33 -42.55 16.45
N ALA A 11 5.16 -41.52 17.27
CA ALA A 11 4.11 -40.53 17.09
C ALA A 11 4.63 -39.41 16.18
N PRO A 12 3.96 -39.07 15.07
CA PRO A 12 4.36 -37.94 14.24
C PRO A 12 3.93 -36.61 14.88
N LEU A 13 4.88 -35.67 14.91
CA LEU A 13 4.66 -34.23 15.06
C LEU A 13 3.55 -33.77 14.12
N PHE A 14 2.51 -33.14 14.67
CA PHE A 14 1.67 -32.21 13.91
C PHE A 14 1.72 -30.85 14.61
N ALA A 15 2.75 -30.06 14.25
CA ALA A 15 2.75 -28.63 14.50
C ALA A 15 1.79 -27.98 13.49
N ALA A 16 0.55 -27.72 13.90
CA ALA A 16 -0.36 -26.89 13.14
C ALA A 16 0.09 -25.42 13.29
N ALA A 17 1.03 -24.99 12.45
CA ALA A 17 1.32 -23.58 12.25
C ALA A 17 0.17 -23.01 11.40
N SER A 18 -0.83 -22.45 12.05
CA SER A 18 -1.87 -21.66 11.40
C SER A 18 -1.23 -20.38 10.87
N ILE A 19 -0.80 -20.41 9.60
CA ILE A 19 -0.36 -19.21 8.89
C ILE A 19 -1.62 -18.41 8.58
N TYR A 20 -2.01 -17.55 9.52
CA TYR A 20 -2.95 -16.48 9.22
C TYR A 20 -2.20 -15.46 8.35
N ALA A 21 -2.36 -15.60 7.03
CA ALA A 21 -2.07 -14.52 6.11
C ALA A 21 -3.11 -13.43 6.35
N SER A 22 -2.82 -12.51 7.27
CA SER A 22 -3.55 -11.26 7.40
C SER A 22 -3.34 -10.48 6.10
N ALA A 23 -4.25 -10.64 5.14
CA ALA A 23 -4.40 -9.71 4.05
C ALA A 23 -4.86 -8.38 4.65
N ALA A 24 -3.90 -7.58 5.13
CA ALA A 24 -4.11 -6.18 5.40
C ALA A 24 -4.34 -5.52 4.04
N VAL A 25 -5.57 -5.60 3.53
CA VAL A 25 -6.01 -4.80 2.40
C VAL A 25 -6.28 -3.40 2.95
N SER A 26 -5.21 -2.69 3.28
CA SER A 26 -5.24 -1.23 3.25
C SER A 26 -5.34 -0.86 1.78
N ALA A 27 -6.55 -0.87 1.22
CA ALA A 27 -6.77 -0.33 -0.11
C ALA A 27 -6.68 1.19 0.02
N VAL A 28 -5.46 1.70 0.07
CA VAL A 28 -5.20 3.13 0.03
C VAL A 28 -5.74 3.64 -1.31
N PRO A 29 -6.57 4.70 -1.29
CA PRO A 29 -7.11 5.28 -2.51
C PRO A 29 -5.96 5.70 -3.44
N PRO A 30 -6.12 5.57 -4.76
CA PRO A 30 -5.12 6.04 -5.69
C PRO A 30 -4.87 7.52 -5.52
N VAL A 31 -3.72 8.02 -5.98
CA VAL A 31 -3.35 9.42 -5.84
C VAL A 31 -3.44 10.12 -7.20
N ASP A 32 -4.03 11.31 -7.24
CA ASP A 32 -4.13 12.15 -8.44
C ASP A 32 -2.80 12.83 -8.80
N GLY A 33 -2.78 13.58 -9.92
CA GLY A 33 -1.60 14.33 -10.35
C GLY A 33 -1.16 15.45 -9.38
N VAL A 34 -1.95 15.71 -8.33
CA VAL A 34 -1.71 16.73 -7.30
C VAL A 34 -1.48 16.06 -5.93
N GLY A 35 -1.21 14.75 -5.90
CA GLY A 35 -0.85 14.07 -4.67
C GLY A 35 -2.02 13.81 -3.71
N LYS A 36 -3.28 14.04 -4.11
CA LYS A 36 -4.44 13.78 -3.27
C LYS A 36 -5.04 12.40 -3.54
N PRO A 37 -5.66 11.75 -2.54
CA PRO A 37 -6.54 10.61 -2.77
C PRO A 37 -7.57 10.87 -3.87
N ALA A 38 -7.35 10.27 -5.03
CA ALA A 38 -8.30 10.05 -6.09
C ALA A 38 -9.23 8.89 -5.74
N TYR A 39 -10.50 9.01 -6.13
CA TYR A 39 -11.46 7.93 -6.09
C TYR A 39 -11.58 7.31 -7.48
N VAL A 40 -11.61 5.98 -7.54
CA VAL A 40 -11.92 5.25 -8.77
C VAL A 40 -13.36 4.81 -8.68
N THR A 41 -14.20 5.47 -9.47
CA THR A 41 -15.59 5.06 -9.62
C THR A 41 -15.71 4.21 -10.87
N CYS A 42 -16.12 2.96 -10.69
CA CYS A 42 -16.40 2.09 -11.82
C CYS A 42 -17.59 2.63 -12.62
N PRO A 43 -17.46 2.82 -13.95
CA PRO A 43 -18.56 3.33 -14.75
C PRO A 43 -19.68 2.29 -14.81
N VAL A 44 -20.90 2.72 -14.49
CA VAL A 44 -22.13 1.95 -14.74
C VAL A 44 -22.70 2.39 -16.08
N SER A 45 -22.98 1.46 -16.99
CA SER A 45 -23.54 1.77 -18.30
C SER A 45 -25.05 2.03 -18.19
N THR A 46 -25.52 3.13 -18.78
CA THR A 46 -26.94 3.55 -18.80
C THR A 46 -27.84 2.64 -19.65
N THR A 47 -27.25 1.76 -20.46
CA THR A 47 -27.96 0.81 -21.34
C THR A 47 -27.86 -0.64 -20.87
N GLY A 48 -27.37 -0.89 -19.64
CA GLY A 48 -27.18 -2.25 -19.11
C GLY A 48 -26.08 -3.05 -19.83
N THR A 49 -25.33 -2.44 -20.75
CA THR A 49 -24.19 -3.08 -21.42
C THR A 49 -22.89 -2.65 -20.79
N THR A 50 -22.27 -3.60 -20.10
CA THR A 50 -21.08 -3.43 -19.29
C THR A 50 -19.82 -3.16 -20.13
N SER A 51 -19.10 -2.10 -19.79
CA SER A 51 -17.70 -1.93 -20.19
C SER A 51 -16.80 -2.48 -19.10
N THR A 52 -15.91 -3.41 -19.44
CA THR A 52 -14.81 -3.79 -18.55
C THR A 52 -13.79 -2.65 -18.55
N ALA A 53 -13.97 -1.68 -17.65
CA ALA A 53 -12.95 -0.69 -17.39
C ALA A 53 -11.87 -1.31 -16.49
N ILE A 54 -10.62 -1.27 -16.94
CA ILE A 54 -9.45 -1.60 -16.12
C ILE A 54 -8.71 -0.29 -15.87
N TYR A 55 -8.49 0.03 -14.60
CA TYR A 55 -7.68 1.17 -14.20
C TYR A 55 -6.33 0.67 -13.71
N HIS A 56 -5.25 1.25 -14.24
CA HIS A 56 -3.87 0.88 -13.94
C HIS A 56 -3.27 1.86 -12.95
N PHE A 57 -2.52 1.33 -11.99
CA PHE A 57 -1.89 2.08 -10.92
C PHE A 57 -0.48 1.56 -10.66
N ASP A 58 0.39 2.47 -10.24
CA ASP A 58 1.64 2.10 -9.58
C ASP A 58 1.41 2.10 -8.08
N LYS A 59 1.67 0.99 -7.41
CA LYS A 59 1.70 0.90 -5.96
C LYS A 59 3.13 1.18 -5.49
N VAL A 60 3.33 2.34 -4.90
CA VAL A 60 4.62 2.76 -4.35
C VAL A 60 4.70 2.30 -2.91
N ILE A 61 5.70 1.48 -2.60
CA ILE A 61 6.03 1.06 -1.24
C ILE A 61 7.18 1.95 -0.75
N PHE A 62 7.00 2.59 0.40
CA PHE A 62 7.95 3.54 0.95
C PHE A 62 8.05 3.46 2.46
N THR A 63 9.09 4.07 3.02
CA THR A 63 9.24 4.25 4.47
C THR A 63 9.52 5.71 4.80
N ILE A 64 9.06 6.14 5.98
CA ILE A 64 9.41 7.44 6.54
C ILE A 64 10.62 7.22 7.47
N VAL A 65 11.76 7.80 7.08
CA VAL A 65 13.06 7.62 7.76
C VAL A 65 13.52 8.87 8.50
N GLY A 66 12.78 9.98 8.38
CA GLY A 66 13.08 11.25 9.04
C GLY A 66 11.83 12.00 9.50
N LYS A 67 12.03 13.27 9.87
CA LYS A 67 10.93 14.17 10.23
C LYS A 67 10.36 14.80 8.96
N LEU A 68 9.06 15.06 8.97
CA LEU A 68 8.38 15.74 7.88
C LEU A 68 7.81 17.07 8.35
N GLN A 69 7.91 18.07 7.48
CA GLN A 69 7.28 19.38 7.64
C GLN A 69 6.07 19.46 6.72
N ALA A 70 4.91 19.78 7.28
CA ALA A 70 3.65 19.90 6.57
C ALA A 70 3.64 21.13 5.66
N THR A 71 2.87 21.06 4.59
CA THR A 71 2.60 22.22 3.71
C THR A 71 1.84 23.33 4.47
N ASN A 72 1.01 22.95 5.45
CA ASN A 72 0.26 23.85 6.31
C ASN A 72 0.55 23.52 7.78
N THR A 73 0.88 24.54 8.57
CA THR A 73 1.14 24.40 10.01
C THR A 73 -0.03 23.76 10.76
N ALA A 74 -1.28 23.95 10.31
CA ALA A 74 -2.46 23.33 10.90
C ALA A 74 -2.44 21.79 10.82
N ASP A 75 -1.80 21.23 9.79
CA ASP A 75 -1.72 19.79 9.55
C ASP A 75 -0.47 19.15 10.18
N GLN A 76 0.45 19.96 10.72
CA GLN A 76 1.74 19.51 11.26
C GLN A 76 1.56 18.47 12.36
N GLN A 77 0.65 18.68 13.31
CA GLN A 77 0.41 17.74 14.41
C GLN A 77 -0.11 16.39 13.91
N ALA A 78 -0.98 16.40 12.88
CA ALA A 78 -1.51 15.18 12.29
C ALA A 78 -0.40 14.41 11.55
N LEU A 79 0.45 15.12 10.81
CA LEU A 79 1.61 14.56 10.13
C LEU A 79 2.61 13.97 11.14
N GLU A 80 2.93 14.67 12.21
CA GLU A 80 3.82 14.18 13.28
C GLU A 80 3.27 12.91 13.94
N ASN A 81 1.97 12.86 14.21
CA ASN A 81 1.32 11.67 14.74
C ASN A 81 1.39 10.50 13.74
N LEU A 82 1.19 10.76 12.44
CA LEU A 82 1.34 9.74 11.40
C LEU A 82 2.77 9.21 11.36
N VAL A 83 3.77 10.10 11.36
CA VAL A 83 5.19 9.74 11.38
C VAL A 83 5.53 8.93 12.62
N ALA A 84 5.11 9.36 13.81
CA ALA A 84 5.39 8.66 15.06
C ALA A 84 4.85 7.23 15.07
N ASN A 85 3.66 7.01 14.50
CA ASN A 85 3.04 5.68 14.44
C ASN A 85 3.65 4.76 13.36
N ASN A 86 4.28 5.34 12.34
CA ASN A 86 4.73 4.62 11.13
C ASN A 86 6.22 4.78 10.82
N PHE A 87 7.01 5.34 11.73
CA PHE A 87 8.44 5.56 11.52
C PHE A 87 9.16 4.25 11.20
N LYS A 88 9.91 4.23 10.08
CA LYS A 88 10.61 3.06 9.54
C LYS A 88 9.72 1.82 9.26
N LYS A 89 8.39 1.99 9.22
CA LYS A 89 7.48 0.94 8.77
C LYS A 89 7.20 1.10 7.28
N PRO A 90 7.07 -0.01 6.52
CA PRO A 90 6.63 0.06 5.14
C PRO A 90 5.19 0.56 5.07
N LEU A 91 4.97 1.56 4.23
CA LEU A 91 3.69 2.12 3.86
C LEU A 91 3.54 1.99 2.35
N ASP A 92 2.30 1.98 1.87
CA ASP A 92 2.04 1.98 0.44
C ASP A 92 0.99 3.03 0.05
N ILE A 93 1.16 3.57 -1.16
CA ILE A 93 0.13 4.34 -1.86
C ILE A 93 -0.05 3.80 -3.26
N LYS A 94 -1.27 3.87 -3.78
CA LYS A 94 -1.53 3.66 -5.21
C LYS A 94 -1.46 5.00 -5.90
N ILE A 95 -0.89 5.05 -7.09
CA ILE A 95 -0.76 6.25 -7.91
C ILE A 95 -1.37 5.90 -9.26
N LEU A 96 -2.26 6.74 -9.78
CA LEU A 96 -2.81 6.51 -11.11
C LEU A 96 -1.67 6.55 -12.15
N ASP A 97 -1.53 5.46 -12.91
CA ASP A 97 -0.50 5.37 -13.94
C ASP A 97 -0.85 6.32 -15.08
N ASN A 98 0.13 7.13 -15.48
CA ASN A 98 0.04 8.01 -16.64
C ASN A 98 1.27 7.79 -17.52
N PRO A 99 1.13 7.07 -18.65
CA PRO A 99 2.25 6.69 -19.50
C PRO A 99 2.94 7.89 -20.20
N ARG A 100 2.37 9.10 -20.09
CA ARG A 100 2.92 10.33 -20.67
C ARG A 100 3.84 11.09 -19.71
N THR A 101 3.96 10.66 -18.45
CA THR A 101 4.73 11.38 -17.44
C THR A 101 5.68 10.45 -16.70
N VAL A 102 6.95 10.83 -16.58
CA VAL A 102 7.87 10.18 -15.63
C VAL A 102 7.38 10.50 -14.22
N ALA A 103 7.00 9.48 -13.45
CA ALA A 103 6.34 9.69 -12.18
C ALA A 103 7.32 10.22 -11.11
N ASP A 104 7.11 11.46 -10.66
CA ASP A 104 7.72 11.97 -9.42
C ASP A 104 7.10 11.26 -8.21
N LEU A 105 7.65 10.08 -7.88
CA LEU A 105 7.09 9.21 -6.84
C LEU A 105 7.21 9.84 -5.45
N LYS A 106 8.38 10.40 -5.13
CA LYS A 106 8.60 11.02 -3.82
C LYS A 106 7.75 12.26 -3.64
N GLY A 107 7.64 13.13 -4.65
CA GLY A 107 6.75 14.30 -4.58
C GLY A 107 5.29 13.90 -4.39
N LYS A 108 4.82 12.85 -5.08
CA LYS A 108 3.47 12.30 -4.89
C LYS A 108 3.27 11.71 -3.48
N VAL A 109 4.25 10.98 -2.94
CA VAL A 109 4.23 10.50 -1.55
C VAL A 109 4.17 11.66 -0.56
N LEU A 110 5.04 12.65 -0.69
CA LEU A 110 5.08 13.82 0.20
C LEU A 110 3.76 14.57 0.19
N THR A 111 3.21 14.79 -1.01
CA THR A 111 1.94 15.50 -1.14
C THR A 111 0.77 14.69 -0.58
N PHE A 112 0.77 13.36 -0.75
CA PHE A 112 -0.22 12.47 -0.12
C PHE A 112 -0.17 12.53 1.41
N LEU A 113 1.04 12.58 1.98
CA LEU A 113 1.24 12.72 3.42
C LEU A 113 0.89 14.14 3.93
N GLY A 114 0.67 15.11 3.04
CA GLY A 114 0.52 16.53 3.40
C GLY A 114 1.85 17.22 3.74
N ALA A 115 2.99 16.56 3.52
CA ALA A 115 4.32 17.13 3.67
C ALA A 115 4.64 18.09 2.51
N ASP A 116 5.37 19.17 2.77
CA ASP A 116 5.71 20.15 1.74
C ASP A 116 6.76 19.58 0.77
N PRO A 117 6.44 19.38 -0.52
CA PRO A 117 7.40 18.89 -1.50
C PRO A 117 8.46 19.95 -1.89
N LYS A 118 8.36 21.20 -1.42
CA LYS A 118 9.38 22.23 -1.66
C LYS A 118 10.52 22.21 -0.65
N ILE A 119 10.38 21.48 0.46
CA ILE A 119 11.38 21.38 1.53
C ILE A 119 12.31 20.19 1.24
N PRO A 120 13.59 20.40 0.90
CA PRO A 120 14.51 19.31 0.52
C PRO A 120 14.66 18.22 1.59
N GLU A 121 14.59 18.59 2.87
CA GLU A 121 14.72 17.67 4.00
C GLU A 121 13.58 16.64 4.05
N ASN A 122 12.40 16.99 3.55
CA ASN A 122 11.28 16.05 3.44
C ASN A 122 11.60 14.94 2.43
N TRP A 123 12.29 15.25 1.33
CA TRP A 123 12.67 14.26 0.30
C TRP A 123 13.69 13.24 0.81
N LEU A 124 14.58 13.68 1.68
CA LEU A 124 15.56 12.84 2.36
C LEU A 124 14.91 11.97 3.44
N SER A 125 13.74 12.37 3.93
CA SER A 125 12.98 11.67 4.96
C SER A 125 12.03 10.60 4.41
N ILE A 126 11.99 10.42 3.09
CA ILE A 126 11.24 9.37 2.39
C ILE A 126 12.20 8.47 1.63
N GLU A 127 12.08 7.17 1.85
CA GLU A 127 12.79 6.13 1.10
C GLU A 127 11.76 5.29 0.32
N ILE A 128 11.88 5.27 -1.00
CA ILE A 128 11.07 4.39 -1.86
C ILE A 128 11.74 3.02 -1.85
N THR A 129 11.02 2.01 -1.39
CA THR A 129 11.55 0.66 -1.20
C THR A 129 11.22 -0.24 -2.38
N ASP A 130 10.03 -0.07 -2.98
CA ASP A 130 9.61 -0.83 -4.16
C ASP A 130 8.49 -0.09 -4.92
N VAL A 131 8.26 -0.48 -6.18
CA VAL A 131 7.14 -0.04 -7.00
C VAL A 131 6.52 -1.27 -7.67
N GLU A 132 5.30 -1.60 -7.28
CA GLU A 132 4.54 -2.72 -7.82
C GLU A 132 3.46 -2.22 -8.79
N TYR A 133 3.13 -3.04 -9.79
CA TYR A 133 1.96 -2.79 -10.62
C TYR A 133 0.67 -3.19 -9.88
N ALA A 134 -0.34 -2.33 -9.92
CA ALA A 134 -1.67 -2.60 -9.39
C ALA A 134 -2.76 -2.25 -10.42
N ALA A 135 -3.86 -3.01 -10.41
CA ALA A 135 -5.01 -2.72 -11.27
C ALA A 135 -6.32 -2.84 -10.49
N VAL A 136 -7.26 -1.96 -10.80
CA VAL A 136 -8.66 -2.09 -10.39
C VAL A 136 -9.44 -2.55 -11.61
N VAL A 137 -9.94 -3.78 -11.55
CA VAL A 137 -10.84 -4.33 -12.56
C VAL A 137 -12.26 -4.02 -12.12
N CYS A 138 -12.96 -3.20 -12.87
CA CYS A 138 -14.35 -2.90 -12.58
C CYS A 138 -15.22 -4.13 -12.89
N PRO A 139 -16.03 -4.60 -11.94
CA PRO A 139 -16.85 -5.77 -12.14
C PRO A 139 -17.85 -5.54 -13.26
N LYS A 140 -18.05 -6.57 -14.06
CA LYS A 140 -19.18 -6.67 -14.98
C LYS A 140 -20.43 -6.90 -14.11
N THR A 141 -21.18 -5.87 -13.76
CA THR A 141 -22.51 -6.09 -13.15
C THR A 141 -23.40 -6.80 -14.18
N PRO A 142 -24.11 -7.88 -13.79
CA PRO A 142 -24.99 -8.62 -14.69
C PRO A 142 -26.11 -7.75 -15.27
#